data_AF-A0A177GAC9-F1
#
_entry.id   AF-A0A177GAC9-F1
#
_cell.length_a   1.000
_cell.length_b   1.000
_cell.length_c   1.000
_cell.angle_alpha   90.00
_cell.angle_beta   90.00
_cell.angle_gamma   90.00
#
_symmetry.space_group_name_H-M   'P 1'
#
loop_
_entity.id
_entity.type
_entity.pdbx_description
1 polymer ?
#
loop_
_entity_poly.entity_id
_entity_poly.type
_entity_poly.pdbx_seq_one_letter_code
_entity_poly.pdbx_strand_id
1 'polypeptide(L)'
;MDSEHNAVAQAMADKQADQVAKIILTASGGPFRKSSMEEMEAATPAQALKHPTWSMGAKISIDSATMFNKGLEVIEAARIFGLTEDRIDVLVHPQSVVHGLVQYTDGSLIAQMGSADMRIPIAHTLAWPKRMSTTSSHLDLAAFATLEFSAPDMVRFPALRLAREALRSGGAAPAILSAANEIAVEAFLKEQIGFLDIARVVEQTMTALGAPPADTLEAVLHWDAEARKAARSHTLALAA
;
A
#
# COMPACT_ATOMS: atom_id res chain seq x y z
N MET A 1 -12.45 3.95 -0.48
CA MET A 1 -12.95 2.58 -0.66
C MET A 1 -11.88 1.87 -1.44
N ASP A 2 -11.27 0.86 -0.83
CA ASP A 2 -10.09 0.13 -1.28
C ASP A 2 -10.41 -1.37 -1.43
N SER A 3 -9.77 -2.07 -2.37
CA SER A 3 -10.03 -3.49 -2.63
C SER A 3 -9.63 -4.38 -1.46
N GLU A 4 -8.45 -4.14 -0.89
CA GLU A 4 -7.84 -4.98 0.14
C GLU A 4 -8.55 -4.81 1.48
N HIS A 5 -8.88 -3.58 1.89
CA HIS A 5 -9.68 -3.38 3.11
C HIS A 5 -11.10 -3.93 2.95
N ASN A 6 -11.70 -3.81 1.77
CA ASN A 6 -13.02 -4.40 1.53
C ASN A 6 -12.98 -5.93 1.60
N ALA A 7 -11.92 -6.54 1.08
CA ALA A 7 -11.66 -7.96 1.15
C ALA A 7 -11.52 -8.44 2.61
N VAL A 8 -10.73 -7.74 3.41
CA VAL A 8 -10.59 -8.02 4.85
C VAL A 8 -11.94 -7.87 5.56
N ALA A 9 -12.70 -6.81 5.30
CA ALA A 9 -14.02 -6.61 5.90
C ALA A 9 -15.01 -7.74 5.55
N GLN A 10 -14.98 -8.24 4.31
CA GLN A 10 -15.78 -9.40 3.90
C GLN A 10 -15.31 -10.71 4.55
N ALA A 11 -14.01 -10.90 4.73
CA ALA A 11 -13.45 -12.09 5.39
C ALA A 11 -13.67 -12.07 6.92
N MET A 12 -13.90 -10.90 7.51
CA MET A 12 -14.30 -10.72 8.91
C MET A 12 -15.81 -10.88 9.17
N ALA A 13 -16.62 -11.17 8.14
CA ALA A 13 -18.08 -10.97 8.08
C ALA A 13 -18.95 -11.55 9.23
N ASP A 14 -18.38 -12.34 10.15
CA ASP A 14 -19.05 -12.86 11.34
C ASP A 14 -18.84 -12.00 12.60
N LYS A 15 -18.22 -10.81 12.47
CA LYS A 15 -17.92 -9.88 13.58
C LYS A 15 -17.06 -10.48 14.71
N GLN A 16 -16.33 -11.55 14.43
CA GLN A 16 -15.43 -12.21 15.39
C GLN A 16 -14.06 -11.50 15.44
N ALA A 17 -14.06 -10.18 15.56
CA ALA A 17 -12.83 -9.38 15.56
C ALA A 17 -11.88 -9.76 16.72
N ASP A 18 -12.43 -10.28 17.81
CA ASP A 18 -11.73 -10.81 18.98
C ASP A 18 -11.00 -12.13 18.68
N GLN A 19 -11.43 -12.89 17.67
CA GLN A 19 -10.84 -14.18 17.28
C GLN A 19 -9.87 -14.06 16.09
N VAL A 20 -9.73 -12.86 15.51
CA VAL A 20 -8.74 -12.60 14.46
C VAL A 20 -7.35 -12.75 15.07
N ALA A 21 -6.50 -13.59 14.49
CA ALA A 21 -5.07 -13.63 14.85
C ALA A 21 -4.34 -12.49 14.14
N LYS A 22 -4.49 -12.40 12.81
CA LYS A 22 -3.92 -11.36 11.96
C LYS A 22 -4.70 -11.19 10.66
N ILE A 23 -4.48 -10.07 9.97
CA ILE A 23 -4.91 -9.87 8.59
C ILE A 23 -3.72 -9.94 7.65
N ILE A 24 -3.96 -10.32 6.41
CA ILE A 24 -2.93 -10.40 5.37
C ILE A 24 -3.40 -9.58 4.18
N LEU A 25 -2.68 -8.51 3.89
CA LEU A 25 -2.91 -7.68 2.70
C LEU A 25 -2.10 -8.22 1.53
N THR A 26 -2.72 -8.39 0.38
CA THR A 26 -2.05 -8.91 -0.83
C THR A 26 -1.63 -7.78 -1.75
N ALA A 27 -0.43 -7.84 -2.32
CA ALA A 27 0.08 -6.88 -3.30
C ALA A 27 0.47 -7.57 -4.60
N SER A 28 0.33 -6.91 -5.75
CA SER A 28 0.82 -7.45 -7.03
C SER A 28 2.35 -7.54 -7.08
N GLY A 29 3.04 -6.69 -6.31
CA GLY A 29 4.49 -6.50 -6.33
C GLY A 29 4.99 -5.50 -7.37
N GLY A 30 4.09 -4.90 -8.16
CA GLY A 30 4.42 -3.87 -9.15
C GLY A 30 5.26 -4.38 -10.35
N PRO A 31 5.62 -3.49 -11.29
CA PRO A 31 6.41 -3.83 -12.47
C PRO A 31 7.82 -4.35 -12.13
N PHE A 32 8.41 -3.93 -11.02
CA PHE A 32 9.79 -4.25 -10.63
C PHE A 32 9.92 -5.47 -9.70
N ARG A 33 8.83 -6.24 -9.51
CA ARG A 33 8.81 -7.45 -8.65
C ARG A 33 9.97 -8.42 -8.93
N LYS A 34 10.39 -8.53 -10.19
CA LYS A 34 11.46 -9.43 -10.64
C LYS A 34 12.75 -8.71 -11.05
N SER A 35 12.79 -7.39 -10.92
CA SER A 35 13.93 -6.60 -11.36
C SER A 35 15.10 -6.67 -10.40
N SER A 36 16.32 -6.50 -10.92
CA SER A 36 17.52 -6.31 -10.10
C SER A 36 17.56 -4.90 -9.52
N MET A 37 18.42 -4.69 -8.52
CA MET A 37 18.66 -3.33 -7.98
C MET A 37 19.20 -2.38 -9.04
N GLU A 38 20.09 -2.85 -9.92
CA GLU A 38 20.66 -2.07 -11.04
C GLU A 38 19.58 -1.64 -12.04
N GLU A 39 18.64 -2.53 -12.37
CA GLU A 39 17.50 -2.20 -13.24
C GLU A 39 16.58 -1.16 -12.60
N MET A 40 16.38 -1.23 -11.28
CA MET A 40 15.56 -0.26 -10.55
C MET A 40 16.26 1.09 -10.40
N GLU A 41 17.58 1.11 -10.24
CA GLU A 41 18.39 2.34 -10.22
C GLU A 41 18.24 3.11 -11.54
N ALA A 42 18.22 2.39 -12.67
CA ALA A 42 18.05 2.94 -14.01
C ALA A 42 16.58 3.11 -14.45
N ALA A 43 15.61 2.86 -13.57
CA ALA A 43 14.20 2.84 -13.95
C ALA A 43 13.68 4.26 -14.30
N THR A 44 12.97 4.34 -15.43
CA THR A 44 12.32 5.56 -15.92
C THR A 44 10.86 5.63 -15.47
N PRO A 45 10.24 6.83 -15.45
CA PRO A 45 8.79 6.97 -15.22
C PRO A 45 7.96 6.11 -16.18
N ALA A 46 8.33 6.05 -17.45
CA ALA A 46 7.63 5.26 -18.46
C ALA A 46 7.64 3.74 -18.17
N GLN A 47 8.69 3.22 -17.51
CA GLN A 47 8.75 1.83 -17.07
C GLN A 47 7.92 1.62 -15.79
N ALA A 48 8.05 2.52 -14.81
CA ALA A 48 7.36 2.42 -13.53
C ALA A 48 5.82 2.57 -13.66
N LEU A 49 5.33 3.28 -14.67
CA LEU A 49 3.91 3.44 -14.94
C LEU A 49 3.23 2.21 -15.58
N LYS A 50 3.99 1.20 -16.03
CA LYS A 50 3.45 -0.01 -16.66
C LYS A 50 2.95 -1.01 -15.61
N HIS A 51 1.84 -0.68 -14.96
CA HIS A 51 1.24 -1.55 -13.96
C HIS A 51 0.67 -2.85 -14.60
N PRO A 52 0.92 -4.04 -14.03
CA PRO A 52 0.61 -5.32 -14.68
C PRO A 52 -0.87 -5.72 -14.68
N THR A 53 -1.68 -5.21 -13.74
CA THR A 53 -3.07 -5.67 -13.54
C THR A 53 -4.11 -4.55 -13.57
N TRP A 54 -3.89 -3.50 -12.78
CA TRP A 54 -4.80 -2.35 -12.66
C TRP A 54 -4.44 -1.18 -13.59
N SER A 55 -5.47 -0.50 -14.11
CA SER A 55 -5.35 0.81 -14.77
C SER A 55 -5.56 1.91 -13.73
N MET A 56 -4.49 2.64 -13.38
CA MET A 56 -4.49 3.61 -12.28
C MET A 56 -3.84 4.94 -12.70
N GLY A 57 -4.09 6.00 -11.92
CA GLY A 57 -3.42 7.28 -12.11
C GLY A 57 -1.91 7.19 -11.82
N ALA A 58 -1.12 8.11 -12.39
CA ALA A 58 0.35 8.04 -12.37
C ALA A 58 0.94 7.85 -10.96
N LYS A 59 0.49 8.64 -9.96
CA LYS A 59 0.96 8.53 -8.57
C LYS A 59 0.75 7.15 -7.99
N ILE A 60 -0.45 6.58 -8.15
CA ILE A 60 -0.80 5.26 -7.63
C ILE A 60 0.01 4.17 -8.35
N SER A 61 0.27 4.32 -9.64
CA SER A 61 1.14 3.39 -10.39
C SER A 61 2.58 3.40 -9.86
N ILE A 62 3.14 4.57 -9.54
CA ILE A 62 4.47 4.66 -8.91
C ILE A 62 4.46 4.10 -7.48
N ASP A 63 3.42 4.38 -6.70
CA ASP A 63 3.25 3.82 -5.36
C ASP A 63 3.14 2.29 -5.38
N SER A 64 2.49 1.72 -6.40
CA SER A 64 2.47 0.26 -6.59
C SER A 64 3.85 -0.28 -6.97
N ALA A 65 4.58 0.43 -7.84
CA ALA A 65 5.93 0.05 -8.24
C ALA A 65 6.94 0.09 -7.08
N THR A 66 6.77 1.01 -6.13
CA THR A 66 7.62 1.16 -4.93
C THR A 66 7.11 0.38 -3.71
N MET A 67 5.89 -0.17 -3.79
CA MET A 67 5.09 -0.69 -2.68
C MET A 67 4.68 0.34 -1.61
N PHE A 68 4.81 1.66 -1.85
CA PHE A 68 4.21 2.68 -0.98
C PHE A 68 2.69 2.56 -0.92
N ASN A 69 2.02 2.11 -2.00
CA ASN A 69 0.57 1.85 -1.97
C ASN A 69 0.23 0.87 -0.84
N LYS A 70 0.93 -0.26 -0.82
CA LYS A 70 0.76 -1.30 0.20
C LYS A 70 1.20 -0.84 1.59
N GLY A 71 2.23 -0.01 1.68
CA GLY A 71 2.65 0.60 2.95
C GLY A 71 1.56 1.49 3.55
N LEU A 72 0.94 2.35 2.74
CA LEU A 72 -0.18 3.20 3.15
C LEU A 72 -1.39 2.34 3.58
N GLU A 73 -1.71 1.31 2.81
CA GLU A 73 -2.80 0.38 3.16
C GLU A 73 -2.56 -0.35 4.48
N VAL A 74 -1.32 -0.66 4.86
CA VAL A 74 -0.98 -1.24 6.18
C VAL A 74 -1.33 -0.26 7.30
N ILE A 75 -0.99 1.02 7.14
CA ILE A 75 -1.33 2.08 8.10
C ILE A 75 -2.85 2.23 8.21
N GLU A 76 -3.54 2.28 7.08
CA GLU A 76 -5.00 2.40 7.02
C GLU A 76 -5.68 1.19 7.66
N ALA A 77 -5.25 -0.03 7.35
CA ALA A 77 -5.81 -1.26 7.91
C ALA A 77 -5.67 -1.32 9.43
N ALA A 78 -4.54 -0.88 9.98
CA ALA A 78 -4.34 -0.78 11.43
C ALA A 78 -5.40 0.11 12.09
N ARG A 79 -5.73 1.24 11.44
CA ARG A 79 -6.75 2.18 11.94
C ARG A 79 -8.17 1.66 11.74
N ILE A 80 -8.48 1.12 10.56
CA ILE A 80 -9.83 0.64 10.19
C ILE A 80 -10.24 -0.55 11.06
N PHE A 81 -9.33 -1.49 11.30
CA PHE A 81 -9.62 -2.74 12.00
C PHE A 81 -9.16 -2.74 13.48
N GLY A 82 -8.57 -1.65 13.96
CA GLY A 82 -8.10 -1.54 15.35
C GLY A 82 -6.99 -2.55 15.68
N LEU A 83 -6.09 -2.79 14.72
CA LEU A 83 -5.02 -3.78 14.84
C LEU A 83 -3.66 -3.11 15.08
N THR A 84 -2.81 -3.79 15.84
CA THR A 84 -1.39 -3.43 15.97
C THR A 84 -0.63 -3.86 14.71
N GLU A 85 0.53 -3.25 14.48
CA GLU A 85 1.36 -3.46 13.29
C GLU A 85 1.77 -4.93 13.09
N ASP A 86 2.05 -5.66 14.17
CA ASP A 86 2.41 -7.08 14.19
C ASP A 86 1.26 -8.03 13.82
N ARG A 87 0.02 -7.51 13.79
CA ARG A 87 -1.19 -8.26 13.36
C ARG A 87 -1.57 -7.99 11.91
N ILE A 88 -0.70 -7.36 11.14
CA ILE A 88 -0.91 -7.04 9.71
C ILE A 88 0.28 -7.57 8.91
N ASP A 89 0.05 -8.62 8.14
CA ASP A 89 1.03 -9.19 7.21
C ASP A 89 0.80 -8.71 5.78
N VAL A 90 1.84 -8.82 4.95
CA VAL A 90 1.78 -8.52 3.52
C VAL A 90 2.29 -9.73 2.74
N LEU A 91 1.55 -10.15 1.72
CA LEU A 91 1.99 -11.15 0.75
C LEU A 91 1.99 -10.58 -0.66
N VAL A 92 3.00 -10.93 -1.45
CA VAL A 92 3.01 -10.66 -2.88
C VAL A 92 2.24 -11.78 -3.59
N HIS A 93 1.11 -11.41 -4.20
CA HIS A 93 0.22 -12.23 -4.99
C HIS A 93 0.07 -11.62 -6.40
N PRO A 94 0.93 -12.00 -7.37
CA PRO A 94 1.04 -11.33 -8.66
C PRO A 94 -0.26 -11.34 -9.48
N GLN A 95 -1.07 -12.38 -9.32
CA GLN A 95 -2.33 -12.56 -10.06
C GLN A 95 -3.42 -11.59 -9.60
N SER A 96 -3.30 -10.98 -8.40
CA SER A 96 -4.28 -10.05 -7.82
C SER A 96 -5.72 -10.60 -7.82
N VAL A 97 -5.87 -11.91 -7.62
CA VAL A 97 -7.16 -12.61 -7.54
C VAL A 97 -7.65 -12.70 -6.10
N VAL A 98 -6.74 -13.00 -5.18
CA VAL A 98 -6.96 -12.86 -3.74
C VAL A 98 -6.67 -11.41 -3.38
N HIS A 99 -7.66 -10.72 -2.80
CA HIS A 99 -7.55 -9.30 -2.43
C HIS A 99 -7.26 -9.10 -0.95
N GLY A 100 -7.51 -10.10 -0.10
CA GLY A 100 -7.22 -9.99 1.33
C GLY A 100 -7.60 -11.25 2.08
N LEU A 101 -6.85 -11.54 3.16
CA LEU A 101 -7.07 -12.71 3.98
C LEU A 101 -7.15 -12.34 5.46
N VAL A 102 -7.90 -13.13 6.21
CA VAL A 102 -8.04 -13.02 7.67
C VAL A 102 -7.72 -14.38 8.26
N GLN A 103 -6.69 -14.42 9.10
CA GLN A 103 -6.31 -15.60 9.87
C GLN A 103 -6.99 -15.54 11.24
N TYR A 104 -7.64 -16.63 11.64
CA TYR A 104 -8.28 -16.77 12.94
C TYR A 104 -7.44 -17.61 13.90
N THR A 105 -7.74 -17.49 15.20
CA THR A 105 -7.03 -18.15 16.30
C THR A 105 -7.15 -19.67 16.29
N ASP A 106 -8.15 -20.23 15.61
CA ASP A 106 -8.32 -21.67 15.39
C ASP A 106 -7.44 -22.23 14.25
N GLY A 107 -6.69 -21.37 13.56
CA GLY A 107 -5.83 -21.71 12.43
C GLY A 107 -6.51 -21.61 11.06
N SER A 108 -7.79 -21.25 11.00
CA SER A 108 -8.48 -21.03 9.73
C SER A 108 -8.02 -19.73 9.05
N LEU A 109 -8.12 -19.71 7.73
CA LEU A 109 -7.78 -18.57 6.89
C LEU A 109 -8.90 -18.34 5.89
N ILE A 110 -9.56 -17.19 5.99
CA ILE A 110 -10.65 -16.80 5.08
C ILE A 110 -10.09 -15.75 4.11
N ALA A 111 -10.32 -15.95 2.82
CA ALA A 111 -9.87 -15.07 1.77
C ALA A 111 -11.06 -14.55 0.95
N GLN A 112 -11.04 -13.27 0.59
CA GLN A 112 -11.93 -12.74 -0.44
C GLN A 112 -11.21 -12.78 -1.78
N MET A 113 -11.91 -13.34 -2.78
CA MET A 113 -11.41 -13.52 -4.14
C MET A 113 -12.37 -12.88 -5.14
N GLY A 114 -11.84 -12.32 -6.22
CA GLY A 114 -12.63 -11.72 -7.28
C GLY A 114 -11.78 -11.30 -8.47
N SER A 115 -12.43 -10.96 -9.59
CA SER A 115 -11.75 -10.27 -10.68
C SER A 115 -11.22 -8.91 -10.22
N ALA A 116 -10.16 -8.41 -10.85
CA ALA A 116 -9.56 -7.12 -10.56
C ALA A 116 -10.47 -5.98 -11.07
N ASP A 117 -11.54 -5.69 -10.32
CA ASP A 117 -12.59 -4.75 -10.71
C ASP A 117 -13.22 -4.05 -9.49
N MET A 118 -13.03 -2.73 -9.40
CA MET A 118 -13.51 -1.92 -8.28
C MET A 118 -15.04 -1.88 -8.14
N ARG A 119 -15.80 -2.26 -9.18
CA ARG A 119 -17.26 -2.40 -9.07
C ARG A 119 -17.65 -3.43 -8.00
N ILE A 120 -16.84 -4.47 -7.78
CA ILE A 120 -17.09 -5.51 -6.77
C ILE A 120 -17.07 -4.92 -5.34
N PRO A 121 -15.97 -4.30 -4.88
CA PRO A 121 -15.94 -3.73 -3.54
C PRO A 121 -16.86 -2.51 -3.39
N ILE A 122 -17.12 -1.70 -4.43
CA ILE A 122 -18.14 -0.62 -4.41
C ILE A 122 -19.52 -1.24 -4.13
N ALA A 123 -19.90 -2.25 -4.90
CA ALA A 123 -21.22 -2.90 -4.78
C ALA A 123 -21.41 -3.54 -3.41
N HIS A 124 -20.36 -4.15 -2.86
CA HIS A 124 -20.37 -4.66 -1.49
C HIS A 124 -20.70 -3.54 -0.49
N THR A 125 -20.00 -2.40 -0.56
CA THR A 125 -20.25 -1.29 0.39
C THR A 125 -21.63 -0.67 0.26
N LEU A 126 -22.17 -0.56 -0.97
CA LEU A 126 -23.50 0.04 -1.21
C LEU A 126 -24.65 -0.88 -0.77
N ALA A 127 -24.48 -2.20 -0.90
CA ALA A 127 -25.55 -3.16 -0.66
C ALA A 127 -25.51 -3.81 0.73
N TRP A 128 -24.43 -3.65 1.50
CA TRP A 128 -24.23 -4.31 2.79
C TRP A 128 -25.44 -4.12 3.74
N PRO A 129 -25.94 -5.18 4.40
CA PRO A 129 -25.44 -6.56 4.46
C PRO A 129 -25.93 -7.48 3.33
N LYS A 130 -26.64 -6.95 2.34
CA LYS A 130 -27.09 -7.71 1.16
C LYS A 130 -26.02 -7.67 0.05
N ARG A 131 -26.32 -8.31 -1.07
CA ARG A 131 -25.54 -8.25 -2.30
C ARG A 131 -26.33 -7.52 -3.38
N MET A 132 -25.62 -6.82 -4.26
CA MET A 132 -26.16 -6.26 -5.50
C MET A 132 -25.38 -6.80 -6.69
N SER A 133 -26.06 -6.97 -7.81
CA SER A 133 -25.42 -7.41 -9.06
C SER A 133 -24.56 -6.30 -9.66
N THR A 134 -23.46 -6.68 -10.30
CA THR A 134 -22.63 -5.78 -11.11
C THR A 134 -22.42 -6.39 -12.50
N THR A 135 -21.85 -5.60 -13.42
CA THR A 135 -21.39 -6.07 -14.73
C THR A 135 -19.93 -6.54 -14.70
N SER A 136 -19.41 -6.86 -13.52
CA SER A 136 -18.07 -7.43 -13.35
C SER A 136 -18.03 -8.86 -13.85
N SER A 137 -16.91 -9.27 -14.44
CA SER A 137 -16.72 -10.67 -14.84
C SER A 137 -16.62 -11.56 -13.61
N HIS A 138 -17.21 -12.76 -13.70
CA HIS A 138 -17.00 -13.80 -12.71
C HIS A 138 -15.56 -14.30 -12.77
N LEU A 139 -14.98 -14.59 -11.61
CA LEU A 139 -13.65 -15.19 -11.52
C LEU A 139 -13.70 -16.64 -12.01
N ASP A 140 -12.87 -16.98 -12.99
CA ASP A 140 -12.66 -18.34 -13.46
C ASP A 140 -11.32 -18.87 -12.92
N LEU A 141 -11.37 -19.64 -11.83
CA LEU A 141 -10.16 -20.21 -11.21
C LEU A 141 -9.46 -21.23 -12.11
N ALA A 142 -10.19 -21.95 -12.95
CA ALA A 142 -9.59 -22.91 -13.86
C ALA A 142 -8.75 -22.21 -14.94
N ALA A 143 -9.18 -21.01 -15.37
CA ALA A 143 -8.41 -20.18 -16.29
C ALA A 143 -7.11 -19.61 -15.69
N PHE A 144 -7.07 -19.33 -14.38
CA PHE A 144 -5.84 -18.89 -13.71
C PHE A 144 -4.84 -20.03 -13.47
N ALA A 145 -5.33 -21.25 -13.24
CA ALA A 145 -4.60 -22.49 -12.94
C ALA A 145 -3.71 -22.46 -11.68
N THR A 146 -2.88 -21.42 -11.51
CA THR A 146 -1.92 -21.26 -10.42
C THR A 146 -2.11 -19.91 -9.71
N LEU A 147 -2.20 -19.96 -8.39
CA LEU A 147 -2.15 -18.79 -7.52
C LEU A 147 -0.85 -18.84 -6.73
N GLU A 148 0.00 -17.83 -6.90
CA GLU A 148 1.32 -17.77 -6.25
C GLU A 148 1.30 -16.76 -5.10
N PHE A 149 1.99 -17.10 -4.02
CA PHE A 149 2.20 -16.22 -2.87
C PHE A 149 3.68 -16.23 -2.48
N SER A 150 4.21 -15.07 -2.15
CA SER A 150 5.58 -14.92 -1.68
C SER A 150 5.70 -13.78 -0.67
N ALA A 151 6.71 -13.83 0.19
CA ALA A 151 7.03 -12.70 1.05
C ALA A 151 7.55 -11.52 0.22
N PRO A 152 7.25 -10.26 0.60
CA PRO A 152 7.84 -9.10 -0.06
C PRO A 152 9.35 -9.03 0.20
N ASP A 153 10.09 -8.55 -0.80
CA ASP A 153 11.53 -8.25 -0.67
C ASP A 153 11.70 -6.87 -0.01
N MET A 154 11.98 -6.87 1.29
CA MET A 154 12.09 -5.64 2.10
C MET A 154 13.36 -4.82 1.80
N VAL A 155 14.36 -5.42 1.14
CA VAL A 155 15.55 -4.70 0.68
C VAL A 155 15.22 -3.93 -0.59
N ARG A 156 14.51 -4.58 -1.51
CA ARG A 156 14.08 -3.99 -2.78
C ARG A 156 12.98 -2.94 -2.61
N PHE A 157 12.07 -3.17 -1.66
CA PHE A 157 10.90 -2.33 -1.41
C PHE A 157 10.89 -1.82 0.04
N PRO A 158 11.78 -0.86 0.38
CA PRO A 158 11.88 -0.30 1.73
C PRO A 158 10.60 0.43 2.18
N ALA A 159 9.71 0.80 1.27
CA ALA A 159 8.43 1.48 1.57
C ALA A 159 7.61 0.75 2.64
N LEU A 160 7.56 -0.59 2.61
CA LEU A 160 6.85 -1.37 3.64
C LEU A 160 7.47 -1.22 5.03
N ARG A 161 8.80 -1.19 5.11
CA ARG A 161 9.51 -0.97 6.39
C ARG A 161 9.20 0.44 6.91
N LEU A 162 9.31 1.45 6.05
CA LEU A 162 9.05 2.85 6.41
C LEU A 162 7.61 3.04 6.90
N ALA A 163 6.63 2.42 6.24
CA ALA A 163 5.24 2.45 6.68
C ALA A 163 5.02 1.81 8.06
N ARG A 164 5.66 0.66 8.33
CA ARG A 164 5.63 0.01 9.64
C ARG A 164 6.32 0.86 10.73
N GLU A 165 7.42 1.52 10.40
CA GLU A 165 8.08 2.48 11.29
C GLU A 165 7.18 3.68 11.61
N ALA A 166 6.52 4.27 10.60
CA ALA A 166 5.57 5.36 10.78
C ALA A 166 4.37 4.94 11.64
N LEU A 167 3.83 3.74 11.40
CA LEU A 167 2.71 3.19 12.16
C LEU A 167 3.07 3.00 13.64
N ARG A 168 4.25 2.43 13.93
CA ARG A 168 4.75 2.21 15.29
C ARG A 168 5.05 3.52 16.01
N SER A 169 5.61 4.50 15.29
CA SER A 169 5.95 5.81 15.86
C SER A 169 4.72 6.64 16.21
N GLY A 170 3.64 6.50 15.43
CA GLY A 170 2.42 7.25 15.65
C GLY A 170 2.59 8.76 15.41
N GLY A 171 1.78 9.58 16.11
CA GLY A 171 1.79 11.03 15.94
C GLY A 171 1.62 11.44 14.48
N ALA A 172 2.43 12.40 14.04
CA ALA A 172 2.46 12.89 12.67
C ALA A 172 3.21 12.00 11.67
N ALA A 173 3.90 10.94 12.11
CA ALA A 173 4.78 10.16 11.23
C ALA A 173 4.08 9.59 9.98
N PRO A 174 2.85 9.06 10.04
CA PRO A 174 2.11 8.65 8.85
C PRO A 174 1.82 9.79 7.87
N ALA A 175 1.48 10.99 8.39
CA ALA A 175 1.21 12.16 7.57
C ALA A 175 2.50 12.66 6.90
N ILE A 176 3.61 12.69 7.65
CA ILE A 176 4.95 13.04 7.14
C ILE A 176 5.37 12.07 6.03
N LEU A 177 5.20 10.76 6.23
CA LEU A 177 5.49 9.74 5.21
C LEU A 177 4.68 9.98 3.94
N SER A 178 3.36 10.17 4.07
CA SER A 178 2.46 10.38 2.93
C SER A 178 2.84 11.64 2.15
N ALA A 179 3.07 12.75 2.85
CA ALA A 179 3.43 14.03 2.28
C ALA A 179 4.79 14.00 1.57
N ALA A 180 5.80 13.37 2.19
CA ALA A 180 7.12 13.19 1.59
C ALA A 180 7.05 12.32 0.34
N ASN A 181 6.26 11.24 0.37
CA ASN A 181 6.08 10.35 -0.77
C ASN A 181 5.46 11.08 -1.96
N GLU A 182 4.44 11.93 -1.74
CA GLU A 182 3.85 12.72 -2.83
C GLU A 182 4.88 13.62 -3.53
N ILE A 183 5.72 14.31 -2.75
CA ILE A 183 6.78 15.16 -3.31
C ILE A 183 7.84 14.34 -4.05
N ALA A 184 8.24 13.21 -3.47
CA ALA A 184 9.26 12.35 -4.07
C ALA A 184 8.78 11.71 -5.37
N VAL A 185 7.53 11.23 -5.41
CA VAL A 185 6.90 10.70 -6.63
C VAL A 185 6.76 11.79 -7.70
N GLU A 186 6.34 13.00 -7.31
CA GLU A 186 6.28 14.14 -8.25
C GLU A 186 7.67 14.45 -8.85
N ALA A 187 8.71 14.47 -8.03
CA ALA A 187 10.09 14.70 -8.48
C ALA A 187 10.57 13.59 -9.42
N PHE A 188 10.29 12.32 -9.12
CA PHE A 188 10.61 11.19 -10.00
C PHE A 188 9.88 11.28 -11.34
N LEU A 189 8.57 11.58 -11.33
CA LEU A 189 7.77 11.75 -12.54
C LEU A 189 8.25 12.91 -13.42
N LYS A 190 8.90 13.91 -12.81
CA LYS A 190 9.56 15.05 -13.49
C LYS A 190 11.03 14.77 -13.84
N GLU A 191 11.48 13.53 -13.67
CA GLU A 191 12.85 13.08 -13.95
C GLU A 191 13.92 13.87 -13.16
N GLN A 192 13.57 14.35 -11.96
CA GLN A 192 14.47 15.13 -11.09
C GLN A 192 15.28 14.26 -10.12
N ILE A 193 14.78 13.07 -9.81
CA ILE A 193 15.43 12.07 -8.95
C ILE A 193 15.26 10.67 -9.57
N GLY A 194 16.08 9.71 -9.15
CA GLY A 194 15.95 8.31 -9.56
C GLY A 194 14.80 7.59 -8.86
N PHE A 195 14.43 6.41 -9.36
CA PHE A 195 13.34 5.61 -8.78
C PHE A 195 13.63 5.19 -7.32
N LEU A 196 14.87 4.77 -7.04
CA LEU A 196 15.29 4.39 -5.68
C LEU A 196 15.41 5.59 -4.73
N ASP A 197 15.54 6.81 -5.27
CA ASP A 197 15.57 8.02 -4.45
C ASP A 197 14.21 8.34 -3.82
N ILE A 198 13.10 7.80 -4.33
CA ILE A 198 11.77 8.03 -3.75
C ILE A 198 11.76 7.60 -2.28
N ALA A 199 12.18 6.37 -2.01
CA ALA A 199 12.24 5.86 -0.64
C ALA A 199 13.30 6.59 0.21
N ARG A 200 14.42 6.99 -0.40
CA ARG A 200 15.48 7.75 0.27
C ARG A 200 14.98 9.11 0.76
N VAL A 201 14.25 9.85 -0.07
CA VAL A 201 13.66 11.16 0.28
C VAL A 201 12.65 11.00 1.41
N VAL A 202 11.79 9.97 1.33
CA VAL A 202 10.80 9.69 2.39
C VAL A 202 11.50 9.38 3.72
N GLU A 203 12.49 8.49 3.71
CA GLU A 203 13.23 8.11 4.92
C GLU A 203 13.98 9.30 5.54
N GLN A 204 14.64 10.12 4.73
CA GLN A 204 15.31 11.34 5.19
C GLN A 204 14.32 12.33 5.81
N THR A 205 13.16 12.51 5.18
CA THR A 205 12.13 13.44 5.68
C THR A 205 11.54 12.95 7.01
N MET A 206 11.23 11.64 7.11
CA MET A 206 10.76 11.03 8.36
C MET A 206 11.80 11.13 9.47
N THR A 207 13.08 10.90 9.16
CA THR A 207 14.17 11.00 10.13
C THR A 207 14.34 12.44 10.63
N ALA A 208 14.25 13.43 9.74
CA ALA A 208 14.43 14.83 10.07
C ALA A 208 13.31 15.40 10.95
N LEU A 209 12.06 14.97 10.71
CA LEU A 209 10.89 15.51 11.40
C LEU A 209 10.43 14.66 12.60
N GLY A 210 10.77 13.37 12.61
CA GLY A 210 10.38 12.44 13.68
C GLY A 210 8.88 12.14 13.71
N ALA A 211 8.33 11.98 14.91
CA ALA A 211 6.93 11.65 15.15
C ALA A 211 6.28 12.60 16.18
N PRO A 212 6.20 13.92 15.86
CA PRO A 212 5.61 14.89 16.77
C PRO A 212 4.11 14.61 16.97
N PRO A 213 3.51 15.05 18.10
CA PRO A 213 2.08 14.92 18.32
C PRO A 213 1.24 15.58 17.20
N ALA A 214 0.13 14.95 16.84
CA ALA A 214 -0.78 15.43 15.81
C ALA A 214 -2.24 15.06 16.11
N ASP A 215 -2.73 15.50 17.27
CA ASP A 215 -4.07 15.15 17.79
C ASP A 215 -5.21 15.99 17.17
N THR A 216 -4.88 16.98 16.34
CA THR A 216 -5.85 17.81 15.62
C THR A 216 -5.57 17.82 14.12
N LEU A 217 -6.59 18.13 13.34
CA LEU A 217 -6.44 18.27 11.88
C LEU A 217 -5.43 19.37 11.53
N GLU A 218 -5.43 20.48 12.27
CA GLU A 218 -4.49 21.58 12.06
C GLU A 218 -3.04 21.14 12.29
N ALA A 219 -2.79 20.31 13.32
CA ALA A 219 -1.47 19.74 13.57
C ALA A 219 -1.06 18.77 12.45
N VAL A 220 -1.99 17.94 11.95
CA VAL A 220 -1.74 17.06 10.79
C VAL A 220 -1.38 17.86 9.55
N LEU A 221 -2.15 18.91 9.24
CA LEU A 221 -1.90 19.77 8.08
C LEU A 221 -0.59 20.57 8.20
N HIS A 222 -0.24 20.99 9.42
CA HIS A 222 1.04 21.63 9.69
C HIS A 222 2.22 20.71 9.38
N TRP A 223 2.18 19.47 9.87
CA TRP A 223 3.26 18.51 9.64
C TRP A 223 3.30 17.96 8.21
N ASP A 224 2.15 17.88 7.51
CA ASP A 224 2.13 17.65 6.06
C ASP A 224 2.91 18.77 5.33
N ALA A 225 2.65 20.04 5.65
CA ALA A 225 3.32 21.17 5.02
C ALA A 225 4.84 21.19 5.30
N GLU A 226 5.26 20.94 6.54
CA GLU A 226 6.68 20.84 6.89
C GLU A 226 7.36 19.64 6.21
N ALA A 227 6.68 18.49 6.12
CA ALA A 227 7.18 17.33 5.38
C ALA A 227 7.36 17.61 3.89
N ARG A 228 6.40 18.31 3.25
CA ARG A 228 6.53 18.71 1.85
C ARG A 228 7.72 19.64 1.64
N LYS A 229 7.94 20.59 2.56
CA LYS A 229 9.08 21.52 2.51
C LYS A 229 10.41 20.78 2.66
N ALA A 230 10.54 19.91 3.65
CA ALA A 230 11.73 19.11 3.87
C ALA A 230 12.03 18.17 2.69
N ALA A 231 11.01 17.45 2.20
CA ALA A 231 11.15 16.56 1.04
C ALA A 231 11.65 17.31 -0.21
N ARG A 232 11.15 18.54 -0.48
CA ARG A 232 11.65 19.37 -1.59
C ARG A 232 13.11 19.75 -1.43
N SER A 233 13.56 20.02 -0.21
CA SER A 233 14.98 20.28 0.06
C SER A 233 15.84 19.05 -0.21
N HIS A 234 15.37 17.86 0.19
CA HIS A 234 16.07 16.59 -0.10
C HIS A 234 16.13 16.27 -1.60
N THR A 235 15.04 16.49 -2.35
CA THR A 235 15.05 16.27 -3.81
C THR A 235 16.01 17.21 -4.52
N LEU A 236 16.08 18.48 -4.11
CA LEU A 236 17.02 19.45 -4.70
C LEU A 236 18.48 19.08 -4.43
N ALA A 237 18.78 18.53 -3.25
CA ALA A 237 20.12 18.09 -2.90
C ALA A 237 20.59 16.85 -3.68
N LEU A 238 19.66 16.02 -4.15
CA LEU A 238 19.95 14.84 -4.99
C LEU A 238 20.09 15.20 -6.48
N ALA A 239 19.46 16.28 -6.91
CA ALA A 239 19.51 16.77 -8.30
C ALA A 239 20.76 17.63 -8.61
N ALA A 240 21.51 18.07 -7.58
CA ALA A 240 22.70 18.91 -7.68
C ALA A 240 23.98 18.07 -7.76
#